data_AF-A0A2B4SUJ1-F1
#
_entry.id   AF-A0A2B4SUJ1-F1
#
_cell.length_a   1.000
_cell.length_b   1.000
_cell.length_c   1.000
_cell.angle_alpha   90.00
_cell.angle_beta   90.00
_cell.angle_gamma   90.00
#
_symmetry.space_group_name_H-M   'P 1'
#
loop_
_entity.id
_entity.type
_entity.pdbx_description
1 polymer ?
#
loop_
_entity_poly.entity_id
_entity_poly.type
_entity_poly.pdbx_seq_one_letter_code
_entity_poly.pdbx_strand_id
1 'polypeptide(L)'
;MRKMYLAKDAYASCLAHHGVCGSAVEHQSAESAACKFDFEDGIMGWMKTGTAFDNQPTFGDNPTARNRGEPSNHQGDWWIGGYEDRPTAGTPAGQIQGDEPQGTLATPSFNITGQFISFLIGGGCDINIARAELIVDDKVVRQTTGRCIETLTRETWDEQEFIGKRAFVRLIDGSGGWAHINFDDLKGDINCGQE
;
A
#
# COMPACT_ATOMS: atom_id res chain seq x y z
N MET A 1 36.50 25.85 -12.34
CA MET A 1 35.86 27.18 -12.20
C MET A 1 34.99 27.13 -10.95
N ARG A 2 35.18 28.11 -10.05
CA ARG A 2 34.40 28.57 -8.86
C ARG A 2 33.40 27.61 -8.19
N LYS A 3 33.28 27.52 -6.87
CA LYS A 3 34.05 27.83 -5.64
C LYS A 3 33.04 27.45 -4.54
N MET A 4 33.46 26.70 -3.52
CA MET A 4 32.67 26.49 -2.29
C MET A 4 32.27 27.83 -1.67
N TYR A 5 31.06 27.91 -1.12
CA TYR A 5 30.74 28.86 -0.05
C TYR A 5 30.03 28.13 1.09
N LEU A 6 30.80 27.92 2.16
CA LEU A 6 30.29 27.71 3.51
C LEU A 6 30.27 29.06 4.23
N ALA A 7 29.21 29.22 5.03
CA ALA A 7 29.02 30.13 6.16
C ALA A 7 28.97 31.64 5.88
N LYS A 8 27.90 32.26 6.42
CA LYS A 8 28.02 33.29 7.46
C LYS A 8 26.64 33.55 8.08
N ASP A 9 26.48 33.09 9.31
CA ASP A 9 25.65 33.79 10.29
C ASP A 9 26.19 35.22 10.42
N ALA A 10 25.31 36.20 10.32
CA ALA A 10 25.61 37.56 10.74
C ALA A 10 24.39 38.11 11.50
N TYR A 11 24.65 38.32 12.77
CA TYR A 11 23.87 38.99 13.80
C TYR A 11 23.15 40.27 13.35
N ALA A 12 22.04 40.51 14.04
CA ALA A 12 21.17 41.69 13.95
C ALA A 12 21.90 43.03 14.07
N SER A 13 21.38 44.01 13.33
CA SER A 13 21.48 45.44 13.66
C SER A 13 20.11 46.07 13.44
N CYS A 14 19.51 46.59 14.52
CA CYS A 14 18.29 47.39 14.47
C CYS A 14 18.66 48.80 14.92
N LEU A 15 18.55 49.79 14.02
CA LEU A 15 18.50 51.20 14.37
C LEU A 15 17.61 52.01 13.40
N ALA A 16 16.59 52.63 14.01
CA ALA A 16 15.94 53.90 13.73
C ALA A 16 14.99 54.09 12.51
N HIS A 17 13.75 54.41 12.88
CA HIS A 17 12.65 55.07 12.17
C HIS A 17 11.86 54.33 11.06
N HIS A 18 10.62 54.00 11.44
CA HIS A 18 9.44 53.73 10.60
C HIS A 18 9.63 52.75 9.44
N GLY A 19 9.58 51.45 9.75
CA GLY A 19 9.40 50.41 8.74
C GLY A 19 9.25 49.04 9.37
N VAL A 20 8.11 48.40 9.13
CA VAL A 20 7.79 47.03 9.55
C VAL A 20 8.87 46.07 9.04
N CYS A 21 9.49 45.31 9.95
CA CYS A 21 10.43 44.25 9.60
C CYS A 21 9.65 43.17 8.84
N GLY A 22 10.13 42.80 7.63
CA GLY A 22 9.51 41.77 6.80
C GLY A 22 9.37 40.46 7.57
N SER A 23 8.19 39.87 7.52
CA SER A 23 7.89 38.55 8.08
C SER A 23 8.85 37.52 7.48
N ALA A 24 9.50 36.75 8.34
CA ALA A 24 10.21 35.54 7.95
C ALA A 24 9.26 34.68 7.11
N VAL A 25 9.67 34.33 5.89
CA VAL A 25 9.01 33.28 5.14
C VAL A 25 9.41 31.99 5.84
N GLU A 26 8.53 31.47 6.68
CA GLU A 26 8.60 30.09 7.15
C GLU A 26 8.59 29.22 5.89
N HIS A 27 9.70 28.55 5.61
CA HIS A 27 9.68 27.37 4.77
C HIS A 27 8.88 26.32 5.53
N GLN A 28 7.57 26.33 5.31
CA GLN A 28 6.68 25.28 5.77
C GLN A 28 7.14 24.01 5.05
N SER A 29 7.88 23.16 5.76
CA SER A 29 8.14 21.80 5.32
C SER A 29 6.77 21.19 5.05
N ALA A 30 6.49 20.85 3.79
CA ALA A 30 5.31 20.07 3.48
C ALA A 30 5.42 18.78 4.30
N GLU A 31 4.59 18.63 5.34
CA GLU A 31 4.47 17.37 6.02
C GLU A 31 4.14 16.32 4.96
N SER A 32 4.97 15.28 4.85
CA SER A 32 4.67 14.15 3.99
C SER A 32 3.33 13.58 4.42
N ALA A 33 2.32 13.63 3.55
CA ALA A 33 1.02 13.08 3.87
C ALA A 33 1.16 11.59 4.20
N ALA A 34 0.56 11.16 5.32
CA ALA A 34 0.32 9.74 5.55
C ALA A 34 -0.45 9.20 4.34
N CYS A 35 0.02 8.11 3.75
CA CYS A 35 -0.71 7.46 2.67
C CYS A 35 -1.18 6.07 3.11
N LYS A 36 -2.32 5.68 2.56
CA LYS A 36 -2.93 4.37 2.71
C LYS A 36 -3.07 3.75 1.33
N PHE A 37 -3.00 2.44 1.27
CA PHE A 37 -3.22 1.65 0.07
C PHE A 37 -4.42 0.74 0.34
N ASP A 38 -5.61 1.29 0.15
CA ASP A 38 -6.92 0.66 0.40
C ASP A 38 -7.77 0.54 -0.86
N PHE A 39 -7.17 0.73 -2.04
CA PHE A 39 -7.78 0.49 -3.36
C PHE A 39 -8.97 1.36 -3.77
N GLU A 40 -9.46 2.23 -2.89
CA GLU A 40 -10.58 3.14 -3.15
C GLU A 40 -10.34 4.11 -4.32
N ASP A 41 -9.07 4.46 -4.55
CA ASP A 41 -8.62 5.29 -5.69
C ASP A 41 -8.05 4.45 -6.85
N GLY A 42 -8.24 3.12 -6.80
CA GLY A 42 -7.70 2.16 -7.75
C GLY A 42 -6.20 1.88 -7.59
N ILE A 43 -5.61 1.25 -8.61
CA ILE A 43 -4.21 0.79 -8.63
C ILE A 43 -3.36 1.53 -9.67
N MET A 44 -3.73 2.75 -10.03
CA MET A 44 -2.93 3.56 -10.95
C MET A 44 -1.55 3.84 -10.33
N GLY A 45 -0.48 3.63 -11.10
CA GLY A 45 0.91 3.81 -10.62
C GLY A 45 1.50 2.59 -9.90
N TRP A 46 0.72 1.51 -9.72
CA TRP A 46 1.22 0.25 -9.18
C TRP A 46 1.90 -0.57 -10.28
N MET A 47 2.92 -1.34 -9.90
CA MET A 47 3.62 -2.22 -10.83
C MET A 47 2.97 -3.60 -10.85
N LYS A 48 2.44 -3.99 -12.01
CA LYS A 48 1.81 -5.30 -12.24
C LYS A 48 2.64 -6.21 -13.14
N THR A 49 2.57 -7.51 -12.87
CA THR A 49 3.04 -8.57 -13.78
C THR A 49 1.99 -9.68 -13.87
N GLY A 50 2.06 -10.48 -14.94
CA GLY A 50 1.10 -11.56 -15.17
C GLY A 50 -0.32 -11.05 -15.46
N THR A 51 -1.32 -11.87 -15.19
CA THR A 51 -2.74 -11.60 -15.52
C THR A 51 -3.67 -11.59 -14.31
N ALA A 52 -3.20 -12.03 -13.13
CA ALA A 52 -4.03 -12.12 -11.92
C ALA A 52 -4.70 -10.80 -11.51
N PHE A 53 -4.04 -9.67 -11.79
CA PHE A 53 -4.48 -8.35 -11.36
C PHE A 53 -5.05 -7.50 -12.50
N ASP A 54 -5.44 -8.10 -13.63
CA ASP A 54 -5.96 -7.35 -14.79
C ASP A 54 -7.36 -6.79 -14.56
N ASN A 55 -8.20 -7.51 -13.80
CA ASN A 55 -9.56 -7.10 -13.46
C ASN A 55 -9.69 -6.64 -11.99
N GLN A 56 -8.59 -6.14 -11.41
CA GLN A 56 -8.49 -5.74 -10.01
C GLN A 56 -8.28 -4.21 -9.87
N PRO A 57 -8.70 -3.57 -8.76
CA PRO A 57 -9.40 -4.15 -7.61
C PRO A 57 -10.83 -4.57 -7.95
N THR A 58 -11.41 -5.45 -7.13
CA THR A 58 -12.77 -5.95 -7.28
C THR A 58 -13.74 -5.15 -6.40
N PHE A 59 -14.96 -4.91 -6.90
CA PHE A 59 -15.96 -4.09 -6.22
C PHE A 59 -16.88 -4.93 -5.31
N GLY A 60 -16.98 -4.57 -4.03
CA GLY A 60 -17.93 -5.12 -3.07
C GLY A 60 -17.71 -6.60 -2.71
N ASP A 61 -18.64 -7.15 -1.94
CA ASP A 61 -18.50 -8.48 -1.32
C ASP A 61 -18.85 -9.63 -2.27
N ASN A 62 -17.91 -9.97 -3.15
CA ASN A 62 -18.09 -11.04 -4.14
C ASN A 62 -18.20 -12.45 -3.56
N PRO A 63 -17.43 -12.85 -2.53
CA PRO A 63 -17.61 -14.14 -1.85
C PRO A 63 -19.05 -14.36 -1.36
N THR A 64 -19.67 -13.36 -0.75
CA THR A 64 -21.09 -13.43 -0.35
C THR A 64 -22.00 -13.53 -1.57
N ALA A 65 -21.78 -12.70 -2.60
CA ALA A 65 -22.59 -12.71 -3.81
C ALA A 65 -22.56 -14.05 -4.57
N ARG A 66 -21.44 -14.77 -4.54
CA ARG A 66 -21.31 -16.12 -5.11
C ARG A 66 -21.63 -17.26 -4.13
N ASN A 67 -22.27 -16.94 -2.99
CA ASN A 67 -22.71 -17.90 -1.98
C ASN A 67 -21.60 -18.76 -1.37
N ARG A 68 -20.40 -18.19 -1.19
CA ARG A 68 -19.24 -18.90 -0.61
C ARG A 68 -19.39 -19.15 0.89
N GLY A 69 -20.17 -18.31 1.59
CA GLY A 69 -20.35 -18.38 3.05
C GLY A 69 -19.19 -17.77 3.85
N GLU A 70 -18.27 -17.10 3.18
CA GLU A 70 -17.07 -16.46 3.73
C GLU A 70 -17.07 -14.99 3.30
N PRO A 71 -17.85 -14.10 3.94
CA PRO A 71 -17.94 -12.70 3.54
C PRO A 71 -16.54 -12.08 3.56
N SER A 72 -16.22 -11.29 2.54
CA SER A 72 -14.88 -10.69 2.41
C SER A 72 -14.49 -9.85 3.63
N ASN A 73 -15.41 -9.08 4.22
CA ASN A 73 -15.10 -8.13 5.31
C ASN A 73 -13.96 -7.15 4.93
N HIS A 74 -13.88 -6.78 3.65
CA HIS A 74 -13.00 -5.71 3.19
C HIS A 74 -13.42 -4.36 3.79
N GLN A 75 -12.52 -3.40 3.76
CA GLN A 75 -12.77 -2.01 4.10
C GLN A 75 -13.23 -1.25 2.87
N GLY A 76 -14.29 -0.45 3.00
CA GLY A 76 -14.76 0.39 1.89
C GLY A 76 -15.47 -0.45 0.82
N ASP A 77 -15.24 -0.09 -0.43
CA ASP A 77 -15.92 -0.68 -1.59
C ASP A 77 -14.98 -1.52 -2.46
N TRP A 78 -13.67 -1.32 -2.36
CA TRP A 78 -12.69 -1.90 -3.28
C TRP A 78 -11.58 -2.64 -2.55
N TRP A 79 -11.17 -3.79 -3.09
CA TRP A 79 -10.13 -4.63 -2.51
C TRP A 79 -9.49 -5.52 -3.56
N ILE A 80 -8.36 -6.15 -3.25
CA ILE A 80 -7.79 -7.20 -4.09
C ILE A 80 -8.42 -8.53 -3.70
N GLY A 81 -9.12 -9.15 -4.63
CA GLY A 81 -9.61 -10.53 -4.49
C GLY A 81 -9.20 -11.33 -5.72
N GLY A 82 -8.06 -12.01 -5.67
CA GLY A 82 -7.47 -12.67 -6.84
C GLY A 82 -8.35 -13.74 -7.49
N TYR A 83 -9.36 -14.26 -6.79
CA TYR A 83 -10.36 -15.18 -7.36
C TYR A 83 -11.50 -14.47 -8.11
N GLU A 84 -11.80 -13.22 -7.74
CA GLU A 84 -13.01 -12.49 -8.09
C GLU A 84 -12.84 -11.72 -9.41
N ASP A 85 -13.92 -11.55 -10.17
CA ASP A 85 -13.92 -10.85 -11.46
C ASP A 85 -15.02 -9.77 -11.53
N ARG A 86 -14.89 -8.75 -10.68
CA ARG A 86 -15.83 -7.63 -10.66
C ARG A 86 -15.11 -6.27 -10.71
N PRO A 87 -14.51 -5.92 -11.85
CA PRO A 87 -13.70 -4.71 -12.00
C PRO A 87 -14.50 -3.40 -11.95
N THR A 88 -15.84 -3.45 -11.98
CA THR A 88 -16.69 -2.27 -11.91
C THR A 88 -17.94 -2.55 -11.09
N ALA A 89 -18.53 -1.51 -10.48
CA ALA A 89 -19.81 -1.62 -9.78
C ALA A 89 -20.96 -2.11 -10.69
N GLY A 90 -20.87 -1.87 -12.00
CA GLY A 90 -21.83 -2.34 -13.01
C GLY A 90 -21.62 -3.78 -13.46
N THR A 91 -20.47 -4.39 -13.19
CA THR A 91 -20.24 -5.81 -13.43
C THR A 91 -21.09 -6.62 -12.44
N PRO A 92 -21.80 -7.68 -12.87
CA PRO A 92 -22.61 -8.51 -11.97
C PRO A 92 -21.82 -8.99 -10.75
N ALA A 93 -22.46 -9.02 -9.58
CA ALA A 93 -21.83 -9.47 -8.35
C ALA A 93 -21.50 -10.97 -8.38
N GLY A 94 -20.35 -11.37 -7.82
CA GLY A 94 -19.96 -12.78 -7.69
C GLY A 94 -19.44 -13.44 -8.98
N GLN A 95 -19.07 -12.66 -10.00
CA GLN A 95 -18.29 -13.16 -11.13
C GLN A 95 -16.88 -13.57 -10.68
N ILE A 96 -16.29 -14.57 -11.35
CA ILE A 96 -15.04 -15.21 -10.93
C ILE A 96 -14.06 -15.29 -12.10
N GLN A 97 -12.77 -15.10 -11.81
CA GLN A 97 -11.68 -15.44 -12.74
C GLN A 97 -11.03 -16.79 -12.38
N GLY A 98 -11.20 -17.26 -11.15
CA GLY A 98 -10.64 -18.53 -10.67
C GLY A 98 -9.17 -18.41 -10.25
N ASP A 99 -8.55 -19.57 -10.02
CA ASP A 99 -7.17 -19.66 -9.47
C ASP A 99 -6.09 -19.94 -10.54
N GLU A 100 -6.41 -19.82 -11.83
CA GLU A 100 -5.42 -20.02 -12.89
C GLU A 100 -4.56 -18.78 -13.17
N PRO A 101 -5.11 -17.54 -13.13
CA PRO A 101 -4.29 -16.34 -13.30
C PRO A 101 -3.22 -16.24 -12.22
N GLN A 102 -2.01 -15.85 -12.64
CA GLN A 102 -0.87 -15.63 -11.74
C GLN A 102 -0.22 -14.29 -12.02
N GLY A 103 0.53 -13.76 -11.06
CA GLY A 103 1.21 -12.48 -11.23
C GLY A 103 1.65 -11.84 -9.93
N THR A 104 2.07 -10.58 -10.04
CA THR A 104 2.41 -9.76 -8.87
C THR A 104 1.82 -8.37 -9.00
N LEU A 105 1.45 -7.77 -7.88
CA LEU A 105 1.02 -6.38 -7.78
C LEU A 105 1.83 -5.67 -6.69
N ALA A 106 2.55 -4.61 -7.04
CA ALA A 106 3.39 -3.87 -6.10
C ALA A 106 2.96 -2.41 -5.96
N THR A 107 2.91 -1.92 -4.71
CA THR A 107 2.60 -0.53 -4.40
C THR A 107 3.69 0.40 -4.97
N PRO A 108 3.39 1.70 -5.17
CA PRO A 108 4.41 2.73 -5.13
C PRO A 108 5.23 2.64 -3.84
N SER A 109 6.46 3.14 -3.85
CA SER A 109 7.28 3.14 -2.66
C SER A 109 6.81 4.16 -1.62
N PHE A 110 6.96 3.82 -0.35
CA PHE A 110 6.67 4.68 0.80
C PHE A 110 7.87 4.66 1.77
N ASN A 111 7.93 5.61 2.71
CA ASN A 111 8.88 5.50 3.84
C ASN A 111 8.14 4.99 5.07
N ILE A 112 8.84 4.16 5.84
CA ILE A 112 8.41 3.68 7.15
C ILE A 112 8.76 4.76 8.17
N THR A 113 7.76 5.37 8.79
CA THR A 113 7.93 6.49 9.73
C THR A 113 7.78 6.11 11.19
N GLY A 114 7.33 4.87 11.45
CA GLY A 114 7.14 4.35 12.80
C GLY A 114 7.05 2.82 12.80
N GLN A 115 6.54 2.28 13.89
CA GLN A 115 6.73 0.86 14.21
C GLN A 115 5.72 -0.03 13.50
N PHE A 116 4.48 0.41 13.30
CA PHE A 116 3.42 -0.52 12.91
C PHE A 116 2.89 -0.27 11.51
N ILE A 117 2.89 -1.33 10.71
CA ILE A 117 2.18 -1.40 9.44
C ILE A 117 1.11 -2.49 9.59
N SER A 118 -0.13 -2.20 9.21
CA SER A 118 -1.24 -3.14 9.28
C SER A 118 -2.02 -3.17 7.99
N PHE A 119 -2.61 -4.32 7.70
CA PHE A 119 -3.39 -4.59 6.50
C PHE A 119 -4.41 -5.69 6.77
N LEU A 120 -5.37 -5.84 5.87
CA LEU A 120 -6.30 -6.95 5.82
C LEU A 120 -5.76 -7.99 4.83
N ILE A 121 -5.77 -9.27 5.21
CA ILE A 121 -5.35 -10.37 4.34
C ILE A 121 -6.26 -11.60 4.50
N GLY A 122 -6.52 -12.28 3.38
CA GLY A 122 -7.25 -13.53 3.26
C GLY A 122 -6.78 -14.32 2.04
N GLY A 123 -7.62 -15.21 1.52
CA GLY A 123 -7.31 -16.07 0.38
C GLY A 123 -6.44 -17.26 0.78
N GLY A 124 -5.52 -17.66 -0.10
CA GLY A 124 -4.63 -18.80 0.03
C GLY A 124 -3.81 -18.85 1.31
N CYS A 125 -3.36 -20.05 1.68
CA CYS A 125 -2.58 -20.30 2.91
C CYS A 125 -1.21 -20.93 2.68
N ASP A 126 -0.80 -21.12 1.42
CA ASP A 126 0.57 -21.51 1.10
C ASP A 126 1.40 -20.26 0.83
N ILE A 127 2.32 -19.97 1.76
CA ILE A 127 3.23 -18.83 1.67
C ILE A 127 4.06 -18.84 0.38
N ASN A 128 4.32 -20.00 -0.24
CA ASN A 128 5.09 -20.07 -1.47
C ASN A 128 4.26 -19.72 -2.72
N ILE A 129 2.94 -19.71 -2.61
CA ILE A 129 2.00 -19.56 -3.72
C ILE A 129 1.29 -18.21 -3.68
N ALA A 130 0.66 -17.85 -2.55
CA ALA A 130 -0.13 -16.64 -2.39
C ALA A 130 0.29 -15.89 -1.12
N ARG A 131 0.81 -14.66 -1.25
CA ARG A 131 1.34 -13.90 -0.10
C ARG A 131 1.49 -12.40 -0.36
N ALA A 132 1.47 -11.63 0.71
CA ALA A 132 1.99 -10.26 0.75
C ALA A 132 3.44 -10.28 1.25
N GLU A 133 4.28 -9.44 0.65
CA GLU A 133 5.69 -9.26 0.99
C GLU A 133 5.95 -7.78 1.30
N LEU A 134 6.72 -7.49 2.36
CA LEU A 134 7.36 -6.18 2.55
C LEU A 134 8.78 -6.24 2.00
N ILE A 135 9.11 -5.30 1.11
CA ILE A 135 10.44 -5.20 0.51
C ILE A 135 11.13 -3.93 1.00
N VAL A 136 12.32 -4.10 1.58
CA VAL A 136 13.23 -3.02 2.00
C VAL A 136 14.62 -3.32 1.43
N ASP A 137 15.25 -2.33 0.80
CA ASP A 137 16.59 -2.47 0.19
C ASP A 137 16.67 -3.72 -0.73
N ASP A 138 15.66 -3.91 -1.59
CA ASP A 138 15.48 -5.04 -2.53
C ASP A 138 15.39 -6.44 -1.89
N LYS A 139 15.16 -6.52 -0.58
CA LYS A 139 15.01 -7.78 0.17
C LYS A 139 13.62 -7.92 0.74
N VAL A 140 13.07 -9.13 0.66
CA VAL A 140 11.86 -9.50 1.39
C VAL A 140 12.19 -9.59 2.88
N VAL A 141 11.67 -8.66 3.66
CA VAL A 141 11.91 -8.57 5.11
C VAL A 141 10.73 -9.06 5.95
N ARG A 142 9.52 -9.05 5.37
CA ARG A 142 8.32 -9.68 5.90
C ARG A 142 7.56 -10.40 4.81
N GLN A 143 6.82 -11.42 5.20
CA GLN A 143 5.88 -12.11 4.34
C GLN A 143 4.70 -12.63 5.16
N THR A 144 3.50 -12.60 4.60
CA THR A 144 2.29 -13.12 5.24
C THR A 144 1.36 -13.69 4.18
N THR A 145 0.70 -14.79 4.50
CA THR A 145 -0.31 -15.44 3.66
C THR A 145 -1.63 -15.49 4.42
N GLY A 146 -2.72 -15.78 3.71
CA GLY A 146 -4.04 -15.96 4.29
C GLY A 146 -4.19 -17.32 4.99
N ARG A 147 -5.44 -17.75 5.14
CA ARG A 147 -5.80 -18.95 5.92
C ARG A 147 -6.63 -19.96 5.12
N CYS A 148 -6.59 -19.88 3.80
CA CYS A 148 -7.48 -20.62 2.90
C CYS A 148 -8.95 -20.31 3.24
N ILE A 149 -9.23 -19.01 3.40
CA ILE A 149 -10.53 -18.43 3.74
C ILE A 149 -10.63 -17.09 3.00
N GLU A 150 -11.76 -16.82 2.35
CA GLU A 150 -11.95 -15.57 1.59
C GLU A 150 -11.96 -14.34 2.48
N THR A 151 -12.56 -14.47 3.67
CA THR A 151 -12.69 -13.40 4.66
C THR A 151 -11.32 -12.84 5.04
N LEU A 152 -11.15 -11.53 4.82
CA LEU A 152 -9.96 -10.84 5.23
C LEU A 152 -9.93 -10.66 6.75
N THR A 153 -8.74 -10.82 7.31
CA THR A 153 -8.44 -10.58 8.73
C THR A 153 -7.30 -9.60 8.88
N ARG A 154 -7.33 -8.78 9.94
CA ARG A 154 -6.26 -7.82 10.17
C ARG A 154 -5.00 -8.51 10.66
N GLU A 155 -3.90 -8.22 9.99
CA GLU A 155 -2.56 -8.56 10.40
C GLU A 155 -1.75 -7.27 10.58
N THR A 156 -0.73 -7.34 11.43
CA THR A 156 0.16 -6.22 11.73
C THR A 156 1.59 -6.71 11.72
N TRP A 157 2.47 -5.99 11.04
CA TRP A 157 3.91 -6.17 11.15
C TRP A 157 4.52 -5.12 12.09
N ASP A 158 5.52 -5.57 12.85
CA ASP A 158 6.40 -4.72 13.64
C ASP A 158 7.66 -4.41 12.83
N GLU A 159 7.85 -3.14 12.50
CA GLU A 159 8.88 -2.61 11.62
C GLU A 159 9.85 -1.67 12.35
N GLN A 160 9.99 -1.83 13.67
CA GLN A 160 10.91 -1.02 14.48
C GLN A 160 12.32 -0.94 13.86
N GLU A 161 12.80 -2.04 13.26
CA GLU A 161 14.12 -2.15 12.64
C GLU A 161 14.26 -1.43 11.28
N PHE A 162 13.14 -1.05 10.65
CA PHE A 162 13.12 -0.41 9.33
C PHE A 162 12.60 1.04 9.36
N ILE A 163 12.40 1.62 10.54
CA ILE A 163 12.05 3.04 10.66
C ILE A 163 13.08 3.90 9.91
N GLY A 164 12.60 4.81 9.07
CA GLY A 164 13.38 5.68 8.20
C GLY A 164 13.81 5.05 6.88
N LYS A 165 13.46 3.78 6.61
CA LYS A 165 13.75 3.12 5.34
C LYS A 165 12.63 3.33 4.33
N ARG A 166 13.01 3.30 3.05
CA ARG A 166 12.07 3.23 1.93
C ARG A 166 11.70 1.77 1.68
N ALA A 167 10.42 1.53 1.46
CA ALA A 167 9.86 0.20 1.28
C ALA A 167 8.75 0.21 0.22
N PHE A 168 8.32 -0.97 -0.20
CA PHE A 168 7.06 -1.18 -0.91
C PHE A 168 6.48 -2.55 -0.53
N VAL A 169 5.18 -2.71 -0.71
CA VAL A 169 4.52 -4.01 -0.56
C VAL A 169 4.30 -4.65 -1.92
N ARG A 170 4.54 -5.95 -2.02
CA ARG A 170 4.26 -6.76 -3.20
C ARG A 170 3.32 -7.90 -2.84
N LEU A 171 2.22 -8.00 -3.57
CA LEU A 171 1.30 -9.12 -3.53
C LEU A 171 1.71 -10.15 -4.60
N ILE A 172 1.62 -11.42 -4.26
CA ILE A 172 1.91 -12.56 -5.12
C ILE A 172 0.64 -13.38 -5.27
N ASP A 173 0.26 -13.63 -6.53
CA ASP A 173 -0.75 -14.61 -6.94
C ASP A 173 -0.09 -15.72 -7.74
N GLY A 174 -0.34 -16.96 -7.31
CA GLY A 174 0.11 -18.16 -7.99
C GLY A 174 -1.01 -18.80 -8.79
N SER A 175 -0.79 -20.05 -9.21
CA SER A 175 -1.79 -20.86 -9.91
C SER A 175 -2.12 -22.14 -9.14
N GLY A 176 -3.38 -22.58 -9.16
CA GLY A 176 -3.86 -23.81 -8.53
C GLY A 176 -4.80 -23.55 -7.34
N GLY A 177 -5.44 -24.58 -6.78
CA GLY A 177 -6.49 -24.36 -5.76
C GLY A 177 -6.00 -23.53 -4.56
N TRP A 178 -6.73 -22.44 -4.24
CA TRP A 178 -6.35 -21.46 -3.22
C TRP A 178 -5.04 -20.70 -3.52
N ALA A 179 -4.65 -20.59 -4.78
CA ALA A 179 -3.44 -19.85 -5.17
C ALA A 179 -3.65 -18.33 -5.31
N HIS A 180 -4.84 -17.83 -4.94
CA HIS A 180 -5.15 -16.42 -4.95
C HIS A 180 -4.92 -15.74 -3.58
N ILE A 181 -4.56 -14.46 -3.57
CA ILE A 181 -4.51 -13.60 -2.39
C ILE A 181 -5.73 -12.67 -2.34
N ASN A 182 -6.24 -12.49 -1.11
CA ASN A 182 -7.16 -11.40 -0.79
C ASN A 182 -6.43 -10.37 0.06
N PHE A 183 -6.47 -9.09 -0.29
CA PHE A 183 -5.69 -8.04 0.39
C PHE A 183 -6.38 -6.69 0.36
N ASP A 184 -6.29 -5.94 1.47
CA ASP A 184 -6.90 -4.61 1.60
C ASP A 184 -6.29 -3.76 2.73
N ASP A 185 -6.59 -2.46 2.74
CA ASP A 185 -6.41 -1.49 3.84
C ASP A 185 -5.01 -1.49 4.48
N LEU A 186 -3.98 -1.44 3.62
CA LEU A 186 -2.58 -1.27 4.04
C LEU A 186 -2.35 0.17 4.51
N LYS A 187 -2.03 0.30 5.79
CA LYS A 187 -1.83 1.59 6.47
C LYS A 187 -0.95 1.44 7.70
N GLY A 188 -0.68 2.56 8.37
CA GLY A 188 0.03 2.60 9.64
C GLY A 188 1.03 3.73 9.62
N ASP A 189 2.20 3.49 10.21
CA ASP A 189 3.27 4.47 10.29
C ASP A 189 4.08 4.50 8.98
N ILE A 190 3.43 4.92 7.90
CA ILE A 190 3.99 5.06 6.56
C ILE A 190 3.62 6.41 5.92
N ASN A 191 4.50 6.92 5.07
CA ASN A 191 4.23 8.11 4.26
C ASN A 191 4.59 7.88 2.79
N CYS A 192 3.84 8.50 1.89
CA CYS A 192 4.23 8.52 0.48
C CYS A 192 5.20 9.68 0.32
N GLY A 193 6.48 9.36 0.09
CA GLY A 193 7.48 10.39 -0.17
C GLY A 193 7.07 11.21 -1.39
N GLN A 194 7.30 12.53 -1.35
CA GLN A 194 7.23 13.32 -2.58
C GLN A 194 8.43 12.93 -3.45
N GLU A 195 8.18 12.50 -4.68
CA GLU A 195 9.22 12.26 -5.68
C GLU A 195 9.94 13.54 -6.09
#